data_AF-K8E7F4-F1
#
_entry.id   AF-K8E7F4-F1
#
_cell.length_a   1.000
_cell.length_b   1.000
_cell.length_c   1.000
_cell.angle_alpha   90.00
_cell.angle_beta   90.00
_cell.angle_gamma   90.00
#
_symmetry.space_group_name_H-M   'P 1'
#
loop_
_entity.id
_entity.type
_entity.pdbx_description
1 polymer ?
#
loop_
_entity_poly.entity_id
_entity_poly.type
_entity_poly.pdbx_seq_one_letter_code
_entity_poly.pdbx_strand_id
1 'polypeptide(L)'
;MKKRKNNKKKPTKTGGDISYTVCGEFFPEVYPAFRSQKWSRGMEDPLDTEMRLFCSCTRWAFNRLQEDNSRPEIKKQGQGTFSINSRYCDDAILKAKAVTESQTELLELDSEETEAKLARAKKKLRWAEKDLDRAVKANNQAKIEDFKHTVHGRKARVKKLADKLDELKVHRDNGTIPKVIFGGRSLWKRVCRGRVSREEWRQARQDRLYARGDETKGGNPNLKISWHNGEFTLSVTISHLSEQKRDRQEG
;
A
#
# COMPACT_ATOMS: atom_id res chain seq x y z
N MET A 1 -39.23 25.26 -0.12
CA MET A 1 -37.96 25.98 -0.33
C MET A 1 -37.41 26.44 1.02
N LYS A 2 -36.32 25.84 1.52
CA LYS A 2 -35.61 26.28 2.73
C LYS A 2 -34.19 26.69 2.32
N LYS A 3 -33.85 27.96 2.57
CA LYS A 3 -32.61 28.64 2.16
C LYS A 3 -31.39 27.98 2.82
N ARG A 4 -30.36 27.66 2.02
CA ARG A 4 -29.03 27.21 2.48
C ARG A 4 -28.32 28.38 3.17
N LYS A 5 -27.81 28.17 4.39
CA LYS A 5 -26.95 29.13 5.09
C LYS A 5 -25.56 29.13 4.43
N ASN A 6 -25.10 30.30 4.00
CA ASN A 6 -23.73 30.52 3.51
C ASN A 6 -22.74 30.43 4.67
N ASN A 7 -21.90 29.40 4.68
CA ASN A 7 -20.71 29.38 5.54
C ASN A 7 -19.66 30.33 4.94
N LYS A 8 -19.42 31.47 5.60
CA LYS A 8 -18.27 32.34 5.34
C LYS A 8 -16.99 31.54 5.57
N LYS A 9 -16.23 31.28 4.51
CA LYS A 9 -14.85 30.76 4.60
C LYS A 9 -14.01 31.77 5.40
N LYS A 10 -13.37 31.30 6.48
CA LYS A 10 -12.31 32.07 7.17
C LYS A 10 -11.17 32.32 6.19
N PRO A 11 -10.55 33.51 6.18
CA PRO A 11 -9.44 33.80 5.28
C PRO A 11 -8.24 32.91 5.66
N THR A 12 -7.79 32.12 4.71
CA THR A 12 -6.54 31.36 4.78
C THR A 12 -5.38 32.35 4.75
N LYS A 13 -4.50 32.27 5.77
CA LYS A 13 -3.24 33.03 5.81
C LYS A 13 -2.47 32.85 4.49
N THR A 14 -2.26 33.94 3.79
CA THR A 14 -1.39 34.05 2.61
C THR A 14 0.05 34.11 3.09
N GLY A 15 0.77 33.01 2.92
CA GLY A 15 2.18 32.86 3.21
C GLY A 15 2.60 31.43 2.88
N GLY A 16 2.37 31.02 1.64
CA GLY A 16 2.73 29.69 1.16
C GLY A 16 3.86 29.82 0.16
N ASP A 17 5.05 29.36 0.54
CA ASP A 17 6.10 29.05 -0.42
C ASP A 17 5.53 28.18 -1.54
N ILE A 18 5.94 28.45 -2.77
CA ILE A 18 5.47 27.69 -3.93
C ILE A 18 5.99 26.25 -3.77
N SER A 19 5.07 25.30 -3.61
CA SER A 19 5.41 23.88 -3.62
C SER A 19 5.42 23.37 -5.06
N TYR A 20 6.54 22.82 -5.49
CA TYR A 20 6.68 22.17 -6.80
C TYR A 20 6.66 20.66 -6.63
N THR A 21 5.94 19.97 -7.49
CA THR A 21 6.04 18.51 -7.65
C THR A 21 6.71 18.24 -8.99
N VAL A 22 7.87 17.59 -8.97
CA VAL A 22 8.58 17.18 -10.18
C VAL A 22 8.21 15.72 -10.46
N CYS A 23 7.57 15.48 -11.59
CA CYS A 23 7.26 14.15 -12.12
C CYS A 23 7.97 13.99 -13.45
N GLY A 24 8.74 12.93 -13.61
CA GLY A 24 9.47 12.66 -14.84
C GLY A 24 10.13 11.29 -14.82
N GLU A 25 10.63 10.88 -15.97
CA GLU A 25 11.49 9.72 -16.12
C GLU A 25 12.94 10.18 -15.92
N PHE A 26 13.65 9.53 -15.01
CA PHE A 26 15.05 9.80 -14.75
C PHE A 26 15.87 8.64 -15.28
N PHE A 27 16.81 8.95 -16.17
CA PHE A 27 17.73 7.96 -16.72
C PHE A 27 19.11 8.12 -16.05
N PRO A 28 19.75 7.03 -15.64
CA PRO A 28 21.04 7.12 -14.97
C PRO A 28 22.12 7.58 -15.96
N GLU A 29 22.69 8.76 -15.73
CA GLU A 29 23.86 9.24 -16.47
C GLU A 29 25.16 8.58 -15.99
N VAL A 30 25.26 8.36 -14.68
CA VAL A 30 26.41 7.75 -14.00
C VAL A 30 25.90 6.65 -13.09
N TYR A 31 26.57 5.50 -13.15
CA TYR A 31 26.11 4.32 -12.45
C TYR A 31 27.28 3.47 -11.93
N PRO A 32 27.24 2.99 -10.67
CA PRO A 32 28.27 2.06 -10.18
C PRO A 32 28.23 0.77 -11.02
N ALA A 33 29.29 0.52 -11.79
CA ALA A 33 29.40 -0.73 -12.55
C ALA A 33 29.48 -1.96 -11.62
N PHE A 34 29.97 -1.76 -10.39
CA PHE A 34 30.10 -2.81 -9.39
C PHE A 34 28.75 -3.22 -8.79
N ARG A 35 28.54 -4.53 -8.71
CA ARG A 35 27.35 -5.14 -8.09
C ARG A 35 27.76 -5.96 -6.88
N SER A 36 27.02 -5.85 -5.79
CA SER A 36 27.31 -6.59 -4.57
C SER A 36 27.02 -8.08 -4.75
N GLN A 37 28.03 -8.93 -4.61
CA GLN A 37 27.82 -10.39 -4.63
C GLN A 37 26.92 -10.87 -3.48
N LYS A 38 26.91 -10.15 -2.36
CA LYS A 38 26.11 -10.49 -1.18
C LYS A 38 24.64 -10.08 -1.37
N TRP A 39 24.41 -8.90 -1.93
CA TRP A 39 23.10 -8.26 -1.89
C TRP A 39 22.35 -8.29 -3.20
N SER A 40 23.03 -8.17 -4.35
CA SER A 40 22.40 -8.15 -5.67
C SER A 40 21.82 -9.52 -6.03
N ARG A 41 20.73 -9.54 -6.81
CA ARG A 41 20.10 -10.77 -7.28
C ARG A 41 19.99 -10.76 -8.80
N GLY A 42 20.48 -11.82 -9.44
CA GLY A 42 20.42 -11.96 -10.90
C GLY A 42 21.07 -10.75 -11.59
N MET A 43 20.29 -10.10 -12.47
CA MET A 43 20.73 -8.95 -13.26
C MET A 43 20.26 -7.60 -12.68
N GLU A 44 19.82 -7.56 -11.42
CA GLU A 44 19.52 -6.29 -10.73
C GLU A 44 20.72 -5.36 -10.77
N ASP A 45 20.46 -4.12 -11.14
CA ASP A 45 21.43 -3.07 -10.95
C ASP A 45 21.48 -2.66 -9.43
N PRO A 46 22.57 -2.13 -8.88
CA PRO A 46 22.63 -1.43 -7.60
C PRO A 46 21.40 -0.60 -7.16
N LEU A 47 20.75 0.19 -8.02
CA LEU A 47 19.56 0.96 -7.67
C LEU A 47 18.38 0.01 -7.48
N ASP A 48 18.14 -0.93 -8.39
CA ASP A 48 17.14 -2.01 -8.23
C ASP A 48 17.37 -2.77 -6.91
N THR A 49 18.65 -3.06 -6.62
CA THR A 49 19.07 -3.72 -5.38
C THR A 49 18.71 -2.87 -4.17
N GLU A 50 19.01 -1.57 -4.19
CA GLU A 50 18.68 -0.61 -3.14
C GLU A 50 17.16 -0.50 -2.93
N MET A 51 16.39 -0.37 -4.00
CA MET A 51 14.91 -0.32 -3.97
C MET A 51 14.33 -1.60 -3.39
N ARG A 52 14.83 -2.77 -3.82
CA ARG A 52 14.39 -4.07 -3.30
C ARG A 52 14.71 -4.21 -1.82
N LEU A 53 15.90 -3.81 -1.38
CA LEU A 53 16.30 -3.85 0.03
C LEU A 53 15.45 -2.90 0.87
N PHE A 54 15.21 -1.67 0.41
CA PHE A 54 14.31 -0.71 1.04
C PHE A 54 12.90 -1.28 1.20
N CYS A 55 12.30 -1.78 0.11
CA CYS A 55 10.97 -2.39 0.13
C CYS A 55 10.90 -3.63 1.02
N SER A 56 11.99 -4.40 1.12
CA SER A 56 12.09 -5.54 2.04
C SER A 56 12.13 -5.07 3.49
N CYS A 57 12.90 -4.02 3.79
CA CYS A 57 12.93 -3.39 5.10
C CYS A 57 11.57 -2.81 5.50
N THR A 58 10.84 -2.15 4.59
CA THR A 58 9.48 -1.63 4.89
C THR A 58 8.53 -2.75 5.29
N ARG A 59 8.52 -3.86 4.54
CA ARG A 59 7.64 -5.01 4.83
C ARG A 59 8.01 -5.71 6.13
N TRP A 60 9.30 -5.85 6.38
CA TRP A 60 9.81 -6.43 7.61
C TRP A 60 9.46 -5.54 8.81
N ALA A 61 9.71 -4.22 8.71
CA ALA A 61 9.37 -3.25 9.74
C ALA A 61 7.87 -3.21 10.02
N PHE A 62 7.02 -3.32 9.00
CA PHE A 62 5.57 -3.41 9.15
C PHE A 62 5.14 -4.58 10.03
N ASN A 63 5.76 -5.75 9.88
CA ASN A 63 5.47 -6.90 10.76
C ASN A 63 6.02 -6.66 12.17
N ARG A 64 7.24 -6.13 12.31
CA ARG A 64 7.85 -5.85 13.62
C ARG A 64 7.06 -4.82 14.44
N LEU A 65 6.48 -3.82 13.78
CA LEU A 65 5.63 -2.81 14.41
C LEU A 65 4.32 -3.38 14.98
N GLN A 66 3.83 -4.50 14.43
CA GLN A 66 2.65 -5.21 14.96
C GLN A 66 2.99 -6.13 16.13
N GLU A 67 4.28 -6.41 16.34
CA GLU A 67 4.81 -7.19 17.45
C GLU A 67 5.31 -6.29 18.59
N ASP A 68 4.86 -5.02 18.62
CA ASP A 68 5.20 -4.01 19.62
C ASP A 68 6.71 -3.70 19.78
N ASN A 69 7.52 -4.04 18.78
CA ASN A 69 8.95 -3.73 18.81
C ASN A 69 9.18 -2.21 18.73
N SER A 70 10.17 -1.73 19.49
CA SER A 70 10.49 -0.32 19.54
C SER A 70 11.12 0.17 18.22
N ARG A 71 10.82 1.41 17.82
CA ARG A 71 11.42 2.03 16.63
C ARG A 71 12.97 1.96 16.62
N PRO A 72 13.69 2.28 17.72
CA PRO A 72 15.16 2.21 17.73
C PRO A 72 15.70 0.80 17.46
N GLU A 73 15.03 -0.21 18.00
CA GLU A 73 15.41 -1.62 17.80
C GLU A 73 15.19 -2.06 16.35
N ILE A 74 14.01 -1.76 15.79
CA ILE A 74 13.69 -2.04 14.38
C ILE A 74 14.71 -1.36 13.47
N LYS A 75 15.10 -0.12 13.78
CA LYS A 75 16.11 0.63 13.02
C LYS A 75 17.49 -0.04 13.08
N LYS A 76 17.93 -0.46 14.27
CA LYS A 76 19.24 -1.10 14.44
C LYS A 76 19.31 -2.45 13.70
N GLN A 77 18.32 -3.30 13.90
CA GLN A 77 18.26 -4.61 13.25
C GLN A 77 18.05 -4.50 11.73
N GLY A 78 17.20 -3.56 11.28
CA GLY A 78 16.91 -3.33 9.87
C GLY A 78 18.15 -2.92 9.07
N GLN A 79 18.98 -2.01 9.60
CA GLN A 79 20.24 -1.62 8.97
C GLN A 79 21.17 -2.82 8.75
N GLY A 80 21.35 -3.67 9.77
CA GLY A 80 22.19 -4.87 9.66
C GLY A 80 21.61 -5.92 8.69
N THR A 81 20.29 -6.09 8.70
CA THR A 81 19.61 -7.11 7.90
C THR A 81 19.55 -6.76 6.41
N PHE A 82 19.31 -5.48 6.09
CA PHE A 82 19.07 -5.05 4.70
C PHE A 82 20.21 -4.20 4.13
N SER A 83 21.27 -3.92 4.90
CA SER A 83 22.43 -3.12 4.47
C SER A 83 22.06 -1.75 3.87
N ILE A 84 20.96 -1.16 4.34
CA ILE A 84 20.53 0.19 3.99
C ILE A 84 21.00 1.18 5.05
N ASN A 85 21.23 2.43 4.65
CA ASN A 85 21.67 3.46 5.59
C ASN A 85 20.57 3.80 6.61
N SER A 86 20.97 4.46 7.70
CA SER A 86 20.10 4.78 8.83
C SER A 86 18.89 5.64 8.47
N ARG A 87 18.99 6.54 7.49
CA ARG A 87 17.89 7.40 7.02
C ARG A 87 16.88 6.59 6.21
N TYR A 88 17.33 5.77 5.26
CA TYR A 88 16.43 4.87 4.53
C TYR A 88 15.74 3.86 5.44
N CYS A 89 16.44 3.34 6.44
CA CYS A 89 15.80 2.46 7.42
C CYS A 89 14.70 3.20 8.21
N ASP A 90 14.96 4.43 8.64
CA ASP A 90 13.96 5.27 9.32
C ASP A 90 12.76 5.58 8.42
N ASP A 91 13.01 5.90 7.15
CA ASP A 91 11.97 6.19 6.15
C ASP A 91 11.17 4.93 5.78
N ALA A 92 11.80 3.75 5.77
CA ALA A 92 11.12 2.47 5.62
C ALA A 92 10.18 2.17 6.80
N ILE A 93 10.62 2.47 8.03
CA ILE A 93 9.77 2.36 9.24
C ILE A 93 8.62 3.36 9.16
N LEU A 94 8.88 4.60 8.73
CA LEU A 94 7.85 5.62 8.55
C LEU A 94 6.80 5.18 7.53
N LYS A 95 7.23 4.66 6.38
CA LYS A 95 6.32 4.08 5.38
C LYS A 95 5.51 2.92 5.93
N ALA A 96 6.12 2.05 6.72
CA ALA A 96 5.44 0.94 7.36
C ALA A 96 4.33 1.43 8.32
N LYS A 97 4.62 2.44 9.15
CA LYS A 97 3.60 3.09 10.01
C LYS A 97 2.47 3.72 9.21
N ALA A 98 2.80 4.46 8.15
CA ALA A 98 1.81 5.08 7.28
C ALA A 98 0.89 4.04 6.60
N VAL A 99 1.40 2.83 6.30
CA VAL A 99 0.56 1.73 5.82
C VAL A 99 -0.43 1.29 6.89
N THR A 100 0.01 1.12 8.15
CA THR A 100 -0.88 0.77 9.27
C THR A 100 -1.96 1.83 9.47
N GLU A 101 -1.58 3.10 9.56
CA GLU A 101 -2.50 4.24 9.70
C GLU A 101 -3.53 4.25 8.57
N SER A 102 -3.07 4.11 7.32
CA SER A 102 -3.95 4.05 6.15
C SER A 102 -4.91 2.85 6.20
N GLN A 103 -4.49 1.68 6.69
CA GLN A 103 -5.40 0.54 6.84
C GLN A 103 -6.45 0.77 7.92
N THR A 104 -6.08 1.41 9.02
CA THR A 104 -7.02 1.76 10.09
C THR A 104 -8.08 2.75 9.59
N GLU A 105 -7.68 3.79 8.86
CA GLU A 105 -8.62 4.73 8.25
C GLU A 105 -9.53 4.05 7.23
N LEU A 106 -8.95 3.18 6.38
CA LEU A 106 -9.71 2.44 5.37
C LEU A 106 -10.70 1.46 6.01
N LEU A 107 -10.41 0.90 7.18
CA LEU A 107 -11.28 -0.07 7.85
C LEU A 107 -12.68 0.50 8.12
N GLU A 108 -12.76 1.75 8.62
CA GLU A 108 -14.04 2.41 8.87
C GLU A 108 -14.79 2.66 7.56
N LEU A 109 -14.11 3.23 6.56
CA LEU A 109 -14.70 3.53 5.25
C LEU A 109 -15.18 2.26 4.52
N ASP A 110 -14.37 1.19 4.54
CA ASP A 110 -14.71 -0.09 3.91
C ASP A 110 -15.91 -0.75 4.60
N SER A 111 -16.03 -0.58 5.92
CA SER A 111 -17.15 -1.11 6.70
C SER A 111 -18.45 -0.44 6.28
N GLU A 112 -18.48 0.90 6.27
CA GLU A 112 -19.65 1.69 5.84
C GLU A 112 -20.04 1.37 4.39
N GLU A 113 -19.06 1.33 3.48
CA GLU A 113 -19.31 1.04 2.08
C GLU A 113 -19.84 -0.40 1.89
N THR A 114 -19.31 -1.36 2.66
CA THR A 114 -19.76 -2.76 2.63
C THR A 114 -21.18 -2.91 3.18
N GLU A 115 -21.55 -2.18 4.23
CA GLU A 115 -22.92 -2.12 4.75
C GLU A 115 -23.89 -1.58 3.70
N ALA A 116 -23.55 -0.47 3.05
CA ALA A 116 -24.36 0.12 1.98
C ALA A 116 -24.49 -0.83 0.77
N LYS A 117 -23.42 -1.57 0.43
CA LYS A 117 -23.45 -2.61 -0.62
C LYS A 117 -24.34 -3.79 -0.22
N LEU A 118 -24.25 -4.24 1.03
CA LEU A 118 -25.06 -5.34 1.57
C LEU A 118 -26.56 -4.98 1.58
N ALA A 119 -26.93 -3.78 2.02
CA ALA A 119 -28.29 -3.30 1.99
C ALA A 119 -28.87 -3.29 0.56
N ARG A 120 -28.09 -2.78 -0.41
CA ARG A 120 -28.45 -2.81 -1.84
C ARG A 120 -28.59 -4.23 -2.37
N ALA A 121 -27.70 -5.15 -1.98
CA ALA A 121 -27.77 -6.55 -2.38
C ALA A 121 -29.00 -7.27 -1.80
N LYS A 122 -29.32 -7.05 -0.52
CA LYS A 122 -30.53 -7.57 0.13
C LYS A 122 -31.81 -7.07 -0.56
N LYS A 123 -31.87 -5.79 -0.94
CA LYS A 123 -32.99 -5.23 -1.70
C LYS A 123 -33.19 -5.93 -3.05
N LYS A 124 -32.10 -6.16 -3.79
CA LYS A 124 -32.14 -6.88 -5.08
C LYS A 124 -32.51 -8.36 -4.92
N LEU A 125 -32.05 -9.02 -3.87
CA LEU A 125 -32.46 -10.39 -3.55
C LEU A 125 -33.97 -10.47 -3.32
N ARG A 126 -34.51 -9.58 -2.49
CA ARG A 126 -35.96 -9.52 -2.22
C ARG A 126 -36.79 -9.34 -3.50
N TRP A 127 -36.32 -8.52 -4.44
CA TRP A 127 -37.01 -8.37 -5.74
C TRP A 127 -36.97 -9.66 -6.55
N ALA A 128 -35.80 -10.29 -6.65
CA ALA A 128 -35.68 -11.57 -7.35
C ALA A 128 -36.55 -12.68 -6.72
N GLU A 129 -36.67 -12.70 -5.39
CA GLU A 129 -37.57 -13.64 -4.69
C GLU A 129 -39.05 -13.36 -4.99
N LYS A 130 -39.45 -12.08 -5.11
CA LYS A 130 -40.81 -11.71 -5.56
C LYS A 130 -41.06 -12.09 -7.02
N ASP A 131 -40.06 -11.95 -7.89
CA ASP A 131 -40.18 -12.34 -9.30
C ASP A 131 -40.37 -13.85 -9.43
N LEU A 132 -39.62 -14.63 -8.63
CA LEU A 132 -39.78 -16.07 -8.54
C LEU A 132 -41.17 -16.46 -8.04
N ASP A 133 -41.66 -15.86 -6.95
CA ASP A 133 -43.01 -16.11 -6.41
C ASP A 133 -44.10 -15.84 -7.45
N ARG A 134 -43.99 -14.73 -8.21
CA ARG A 134 -44.90 -14.42 -9.31
C ARG A 134 -44.86 -15.45 -10.44
N ALA A 135 -43.68 -15.93 -10.80
CA ALA A 135 -43.54 -16.96 -11.84
C ALA A 135 -44.12 -18.31 -11.41
N VAL A 136 -43.95 -18.67 -10.13
CA VAL A 136 -44.55 -19.88 -9.53
C VAL A 136 -46.08 -19.79 -9.57
N LYS A 137 -46.66 -18.65 -9.17
CA LYS A 137 -48.11 -18.43 -9.23
C LYS A 137 -48.67 -18.47 -10.66
N ALA A 138 -47.90 -18.00 -11.64
CA ALA A 138 -48.27 -18.04 -13.05
C ALA A 138 -47.95 -19.39 -13.75
N ASN A 139 -47.42 -20.38 -13.01
CA ASN A 139 -47.00 -21.69 -13.50
C ASN A 139 -46.09 -21.66 -14.75
N ASN A 140 -45.23 -20.64 -14.85
CA ASN A 140 -44.33 -20.48 -16.00
C ASN A 140 -42.98 -21.17 -15.73
N GLN A 141 -42.85 -22.42 -16.16
CA GLN A 141 -41.69 -23.26 -15.84
C GLN A 141 -40.34 -22.67 -16.28
N ALA A 142 -40.26 -22.09 -17.49
CA ALA A 142 -39.02 -21.50 -17.98
C ALA A 142 -38.56 -20.31 -17.11
N LYS A 143 -39.49 -19.42 -16.73
CA LYS A 143 -39.16 -18.28 -15.85
C LYS A 143 -38.82 -18.71 -14.43
N ILE A 144 -39.41 -19.80 -13.93
CA ILE A 144 -39.09 -20.34 -12.60
C ILE A 144 -37.63 -20.77 -12.54
N GLU A 145 -37.12 -21.47 -13.56
CA GLU A 145 -35.72 -21.92 -13.61
C GLU A 145 -34.74 -20.74 -13.66
N ASP A 146 -34.99 -19.76 -14.54
CA ASP A 146 -34.18 -18.54 -14.65
C ASP A 146 -34.14 -17.72 -13.35
N PHE A 147 -35.31 -17.55 -12.71
CA PHE A 147 -35.39 -16.83 -11.45
C PHE A 147 -34.78 -17.60 -10.28
N LYS A 148 -34.85 -18.94 -10.26
CA LYS A 148 -34.11 -19.75 -9.27
C LYS A 148 -32.60 -19.51 -9.37
N HIS A 149 -32.05 -19.55 -10.58
CA HIS A 149 -30.61 -19.27 -10.78
C HIS A 149 -30.25 -17.83 -10.36
N THR A 150 -31.11 -16.87 -10.70
CA THR A 150 -30.92 -15.47 -10.29
C THR A 150 -30.94 -15.30 -8.77
N VAL A 151 -31.92 -15.88 -8.08
CA VAL A 151 -32.02 -15.86 -6.61
C VAL A 151 -30.78 -16.51 -5.99
N HIS A 152 -30.33 -17.65 -6.52
CA HIS A 152 -29.11 -18.32 -6.05
C HIS A 152 -27.89 -17.39 -6.11
N GLY A 153 -27.63 -16.77 -7.26
CA GLY A 153 -26.52 -15.83 -7.42
C GLY A 153 -26.62 -14.59 -6.51
N ARG A 154 -27.84 -14.06 -6.30
CA ARG A 154 -28.07 -12.94 -5.38
C ARG A 154 -27.86 -13.35 -3.92
N LYS A 155 -28.29 -14.54 -3.50
CA LYS A 155 -28.04 -15.11 -2.16
C LYS A 155 -26.53 -15.25 -1.91
N ALA A 156 -25.80 -15.81 -2.86
CA ALA A 156 -24.34 -15.93 -2.78
C ALA A 156 -23.65 -14.56 -2.63
N ARG A 157 -24.12 -13.53 -3.36
CA ARG A 157 -23.60 -12.17 -3.24
C ARG A 157 -23.89 -11.55 -1.88
N VAL A 158 -25.10 -11.74 -1.34
CA VAL A 158 -25.47 -11.26 0.01
C VAL A 158 -24.60 -11.93 1.06
N LYS A 159 -24.46 -13.26 1.01
CA LYS A 159 -23.59 -14.02 1.93
C LYS A 159 -22.17 -13.48 1.91
N LYS A 160 -21.54 -13.37 0.73
CA LYS A 160 -20.18 -12.85 0.59
C LYS A 160 -19.99 -11.44 1.16
N LEU A 161 -21.00 -10.56 1.05
CA LEU A 161 -20.93 -9.21 1.62
C LEU A 161 -21.13 -9.21 3.14
N ALA A 162 -21.99 -10.11 3.65
CA ALA A 162 -22.18 -10.29 5.09
C ALA A 162 -20.89 -10.84 5.74
N ASP A 163 -20.30 -11.89 5.15
CA ASP A 163 -19.04 -12.47 5.63
C ASP A 163 -17.90 -11.43 5.64
N LYS A 164 -17.79 -10.59 4.58
CA LYS A 164 -16.80 -9.49 4.56
C LYS A 164 -17.07 -8.48 5.67
N LEU A 165 -18.33 -8.11 5.89
CA LEU A 165 -18.67 -7.13 6.90
C LEU A 165 -18.35 -7.65 8.31
N ASP A 166 -18.60 -8.93 8.56
CA ASP A 166 -18.25 -9.61 9.81
C ASP A 166 -16.74 -9.59 10.05
N GLU A 167 -15.94 -9.95 9.03
CA GLU A 167 -14.47 -9.86 9.08
C GLU A 167 -13.99 -8.45 9.47
N LEU A 168 -14.56 -7.40 8.85
CA LEU A 168 -14.20 -6.01 9.16
C LEU A 168 -14.61 -5.60 10.58
N LYS A 169 -15.78 -6.04 11.05
CA LYS A 169 -16.24 -5.76 12.44
C LYS A 169 -15.33 -6.40 13.47
N VAL A 170 -14.94 -7.66 13.27
CA VAL A 170 -13.98 -8.34 14.14
C VAL A 170 -12.66 -7.56 14.23
N HIS A 171 -12.15 -7.04 13.10
CA HIS A 171 -10.94 -6.23 13.11
C HIS A 171 -11.12 -4.93 13.91
N ARG A 172 -12.23 -4.24 13.69
CA ARG A 172 -12.59 -3.00 14.38
C ARG A 172 -12.70 -3.19 15.89
N ASP A 173 -13.46 -4.20 16.31
CA ASP A 173 -13.74 -4.46 17.72
C ASP A 173 -12.46 -4.86 18.49
N ASN A 174 -11.55 -5.56 17.83
CA ASN A 174 -10.26 -5.95 18.40
C ASN A 174 -9.17 -4.87 18.26
N GLY A 175 -9.45 -3.73 17.62
CA GLY A 175 -8.44 -2.69 17.36
C GLY A 175 -7.30 -3.16 16.44
N THR A 176 -7.57 -4.13 15.56
CA THR A 176 -6.60 -4.70 14.62
C THR A 176 -6.89 -4.27 13.18
N ILE A 177 -5.93 -4.46 12.28
CA ILE A 177 -6.11 -4.18 10.85
C ILE A 177 -6.29 -5.46 10.03
N PRO A 178 -7.06 -5.42 8.93
CA PRO A 178 -7.10 -6.51 7.97
C PRO A 178 -5.71 -6.82 7.40
N LYS A 179 -5.49 -8.09 7.05
CA LYS A 179 -4.20 -8.56 6.53
C LYS A 179 -3.73 -7.75 5.31
N VAL A 180 -2.57 -7.12 5.42
CA VAL A 180 -1.94 -6.40 4.31
C VAL A 180 -1.16 -7.36 3.41
N ILE A 181 -1.37 -7.24 2.10
CA ILE A 181 -0.62 -7.99 1.09
C ILE A 181 0.11 -7.00 0.20
N PHE A 182 1.41 -6.81 0.46
CA PHE A 182 2.29 -6.02 -0.38
C PHE A 182 2.37 -6.58 -1.80
N GLY A 183 2.33 -5.70 -2.81
CA GLY A 183 2.22 -6.10 -4.23
C GLY A 183 0.79 -6.39 -4.68
N GLY A 184 -0.21 -6.15 -3.83
CA GLY A 184 -1.62 -6.18 -4.20
C GLY A 184 -2.29 -7.55 -4.01
N ARG A 185 -3.40 -7.55 -3.28
CA ARG A 185 -4.19 -8.76 -2.99
C ARG A 185 -4.76 -9.43 -4.24
N SER A 186 -5.11 -8.66 -5.28
CA SER A 186 -5.61 -9.20 -6.56
C SER A 186 -4.53 -9.99 -7.31
N LEU A 187 -3.33 -9.41 -7.42
CA LEU A 187 -2.18 -10.05 -8.06
C LEU A 187 -1.79 -11.33 -7.31
N TRP A 188 -1.73 -11.27 -5.97
CA TRP A 188 -1.46 -12.45 -5.15
C TRP A 188 -2.46 -13.58 -5.36
N LYS A 189 -3.77 -13.28 -5.47
CA LYS A 189 -4.79 -14.29 -5.78
C LYS A 189 -4.59 -14.94 -7.14
N ARG A 190 -4.09 -14.21 -8.13
CA ARG A 190 -3.76 -14.77 -9.46
C ARG A 190 -2.54 -15.70 -9.38
N VAL A 191 -1.52 -15.33 -8.60
CA VAL A 191 -0.36 -16.19 -8.31
C VAL A 191 -0.79 -17.49 -7.64
N CYS A 192 -1.63 -17.45 -6.61
CA CYS A 192 -2.16 -18.64 -5.94
C CYS A 192 -2.92 -19.59 -6.88
N ARG A 193 -3.45 -19.07 -8.00
CA ARG A 193 -4.18 -19.85 -9.01
C ARG A 193 -3.30 -20.29 -10.18
N GLY A 194 -1.98 -20.08 -10.11
CA GLY A 194 -1.05 -20.41 -11.19
C GLY A 194 -1.22 -19.56 -12.46
N ARG A 195 -1.94 -18.42 -12.38
CA ARG A 195 -2.22 -17.56 -13.55
C ARG A 195 -1.17 -16.48 -13.79
N VAL A 196 -0.31 -16.25 -12.82
CA VAL A 196 0.74 -15.23 -12.81
C VAL A 196 1.96 -15.82 -12.11
N SER A 197 3.16 -15.49 -12.58
CA SER A 197 4.40 -15.95 -11.96
C SER A 197 4.60 -15.31 -10.57
N ARG A 198 5.31 -16.01 -9.69
CA ARG A 198 5.72 -15.43 -8.40
C ARG A 198 6.64 -14.23 -8.58
N GLU A 199 7.39 -14.19 -9.68
CA GLU A 199 8.34 -13.13 -9.98
C GLU A 199 7.62 -11.82 -10.29
N GLU A 200 6.55 -11.86 -11.09
CA GLU A 200 5.73 -10.67 -11.37
C GLU A 200 5.17 -10.04 -10.09
N TRP A 201 4.73 -10.86 -9.12
CA TRP A 201 4.29 -10.35 -7.81
C TRP A 201 5.44 -9.83 -6.93
N ARG A 202 6.66 -10.33 -7.10
CA ARG A 202 7.85 -9.79 -6.42
C ARG A 202 8.22 -8.41 -6.97
N GLN A 203 8.23 -8.26 -8.30
CA GLN A 203 8.52 -6.98 -8.96
C GLN A 203 7.54 -5.89 -8.54
N ALA A 204 6.24 -6.20 -8.48
CA ALA A 204 5.18 -5.26 -8.06
C ALA A 204 5.33 -4.69 -6.63
N ARG A 205 6.28 -5.19 -5.83
CA ARG A 205 6.51 -4.77 -4.43
C ARG A 205 7.97 -4.48 -4.11
N GLN A 206 8.84 -4.36 -5.11
CA GLN A 206 10.30 -4.18 -4.93
C GLN A 206 10.86 -2.92 -5.59
N ASP A 207 10.10 -2.29 -6.49
CA ASP A 207 10.55 -1.15 -7.29
C ASP A 207 10.13 0.21 -6.69
N ARG A 208 10.52 0.45 -5.42
CA ARG A 208 10.26 1.73 -4.75
C ARG A 208 11.41 2.12 -3.85
N LEU A 209 11.78 3.39 -3.91
CA LEU A 209 12.62 4.06 -2.94
C LEU A 209 11.90 5.31 -2.42
N TYR A 210 12.05 5.60 -1.14
CA TYR A 210 11.45 6.78 -0.53
C TYR A 210 12.40 7.41 0.47
N ALA A 211 12.44 8.72 0.44
CA ALA A 211 13.25 9.54 1.32
C ALA A 211 12.45 10.76 1.73
N ARG A 212 12.42 11.07 3.03
CA ARG A 212 11.80 12.31 3.52
C ARG A 212 12.87 13.39 3.71
N GLY A 213 12.65 14.57 3.14
CA GLY A 213 13.51 15.74 3.34
C GLY A 213 13.33 16.37 4.72
N ASP A 214 14.40 16.95 5.25
CA ASP A 214 14.37 17.84 6.42
C ASP A 214 14.74 19.25 5.96
N GLU A 215 13.77 20.16 6.01
CA GLU A 215 13.93 21.55 5.57
C GLU A 215 15.07 22.25 6.32
N THR A 216 15.22 21.97 7.63
CA THR A 216 16.29 22.55 8.47
C THR A 216 17.69 22.08 8.07
N LYS A 217 17.77 21.01 7.27
CA LYS A 217 19.00 20.37 6.79
C LYS A 217 19.15 20.46 5.27
N GLY A 218 18.31 21.26 4.60
CA GLY A 218 18.36 21.42 3.14
C GLY A 218 17.87 20.19 2.36
N GLY A 219 17.00 19.37 2.95
CA GLY A 219 16.40 18.20 2.32
C GLY A 219 16.97 16.86 2.79
N ASN A 220 16.87 15.82 1.97
CA ASN A 220 17.44 14.50 2.26
C ASN A 220 18.70 14.29 1.39
N PRO A 221 19.88 14.07 1.98
CA PRO A 221 21.10 13.88 1.21
C PRO A 221 21.10 12.58 0.38
N ASN A 222 20.22 11.63 0.67
CA ASN A 222 20.16 10.35 -0.03
C ASN A 222 19.30 10.36 -1.29
N LEU A 223 18.42 11.34 -1.45
CA LEU A 223 17.56 11.48 -2.61
C LEU A 223 17.38 12.97 -2.88
N LYS A 224 18.20 13.49 -3.78
CA LYS A 224 18.31 14.93 -4.03
C LYS A 224 17.96 15.24 -5.47
N ILE A 225 17.02 16.17 -5.65
CA ILE A 225 16.73 16.78 -6.94
C ILE A 225 17.53 18.09 -7.01
N SER A 226 18.24 18.29 -8.11
CA SER A 226 18.95 19.53 -8.42
C SER A 226 18.49 20.08 -9.77
N TRP A 227 18.52 21.41 -9.91
CA TRP A 227 18.22 22.11 -11.15
C TRP A 227 19.47 22.83 -11.63
N HIS A 228 19.99 22.43 -12.78
CA HIS A 228 21.17 23.04 -13.39
C HIS A 228 20.95 23.13 -14.91
N ASN A 229 21.36 24.24 -15.52
CA ASN A 229 21.32 24.44 -16.99
C ASN A 229 19.99 24.14 -17.68
N GLY A 230 18.85 24.36 -17.00
CA GLY A 230 17.54 24.10 -17.59
C GLY A 230 17.02 22.66 -17.43
N GLU A 231 17.73 21.82 -16.67
CA GLU A 231 17.40 20.40 -16.49
C GLU A 231 17.37 20.00 -15.01
N PHE A 232 16.49 19.03 -14.69
CA PHE A 232 16.43 18.41 -13.37
C PHE A 232 17.30 17.15 -13.34
N THR A 233 18.16 17.05 -12.33
CA THR A 233 18.98 15.87 -12.05
C THR A 233 18.58 15.25 -10.72
N LEU A 234 18.63 13.92 -10.64
CA LEU A 234 18.31 13.16 -9.42
C LEU A 234 19.54 12.38 -8.95
N SER A 235 20.06 12.73 -7.78
CA SER A 235 21.09 11.95 -7.09
C SER A 235 20.45 10.98 -6.11
N VAL A 236 20.87 9.71 -6.17
CA VAL A 236 20.42 8.65 -5.27
C VAL A 236 21.62 8.00 -4.58
N THR A 237 21.57 7.88 -3.25
CA THR A 237 22.61 7.18 -2.49
C THR A 237 22.38 5.67 -2.52
N ILE A 238 23.44 4.92 -2.84
CA ILE A 238 23.43 3.45 -2.82
C ILE A 238 24.12 2.93 -1.55
N SER A 239 23.34 2.53 -0.55
CA SER A 239 23.86 2.17 0.76
C SER A 239 24.54 0.81 0.79
N HIS A 240 23.99 -0.17 0.08
CA HIS A 240 24.46 -1.56 0.16
C HIS A 240 25.84 -1.78 -0.48
N LEU A 241 26.35 -0.78 -1.21
CA LEU A 241 27.71 -0.74 -1.74
C LEU A 241 28.68 0.06 -0.83
N SER A 242 28.18 0.78 0.17
CA SER A 242 29.05 1.51 1.09
C SER A 242 29.76 0.55 2.03
N GLU A 243 31.06 0.75 2.19
CA GLU A 243 31.81 0.07 3.23
C GLU A 243 31.37 0.63 4.59
N GLN A 244 30.85 -0.24 5.46
CA GLN A 244 30.73 0.11 6.87
C GLN A 244 32.16 0.28 7.39
N LYS A 245 32.61 1.53 7.57
CA LYS A 245 33.76 1.80 8.43
C LYS A 245 33.42 1.17 9.78
N ARG A 246 34.05 0.05 10.10
CA ARG A 246 34.04 -0.49 11.47
C ARG A 246 34.58 0.66 12.32
N ASP A 247 33.73 1.21 13.17
CA ASP A 247 34.18 2.19 14.16
C ASP A 247 35.38 1.62 14.92
N ARG A 248 36.34 2.50 15.19
CA ARG A 248 37.57 2.25 15.95
C ARG A 248 37.27 1.31 17.12
N GLN A 249 38.05 0.23 17.20
CA GLN A 249 38.21 -0.51 18.45
C GLN A 249 38.56 0.50 19.55
N GLU A 250 37.77 0.45 20.63
CA GLU A 250 38.03 1.12 21.89
C GLU A 250 39.47 0.82 22.33
N GLY A 251 40.23 1.87 22.59
CA GLY A 251 41.53 1.83 23.26
C GLY A 251 41.37 2.30 24.69
#